data_AF-A0A7Z8LCS4-F1
#
_entry.id   AF-A0A7Z8LCS4-F1
#
_cell.length_a   1.000
_cell.length_b   1.000
_cell.length_c   1.000
_cell.angle_alpha   90.00
_cell.angle_beta   90.00
_cell.angle_gamma   90.00
#
_symmetry.space_group_name_H-M   'P 1'
#
loop_
_entity.id
_entity.type
_entity.pdbx_description
1 polymer ?
#
loop_
_entity_poly.entity_id
_entity_poly.type
_entity_poly.pdbx_seq_one_letter_code
_entity_poly.pdbx_strand_id
1 'polypeptide(L)'
;EPTTTHFRLLVLEVVTDVPEDSQDPRRGQVLELLKIGWEIHLESAQALRYQDLPDPPGHLRRALTAVADTVNDLARRAGYEAPLGPDVIDSLLEAGSQATVSPGS
;
A
#
# COMPACT_ATOMS: atom_id res chain seq x y z
N GLU A 1 -26.22 -18.89 -6.43
CA GLU A 1 -26.85 -18.18 -5.29
C GLU A 1 -26.45 -16.71 -5.37
N PRO A 2 -27.25 -15.75 -4.85
CA PRO A 2 -26.83 -14.35 -4.82
C PRO A 2 -25.54 -14.20 -4.01
N THR A 3 -24.55 -13.51 -4.56
CA THR A 3 -23.29 -13.20 -3.89
C THR A 3 -23.27 -11.74 -3.46
N THR A 4 -22.61 -11.46 -2.33
CA THR A 4 -22.30 -10.11 -1.84
C THR A 4 -20.83 -9.82 -2.05
N THR A 5 -20.52 -8.68 -2.67
CA THR A 5 -19.15 -8.20 -2.90
C THR A 5 -18.73 -7.24 -1.79
N HIS A 6 -17.53 -7.47 -1.26
CA HIS A 6 -16.84 -6.60 -0.31
C HIS A 6 -15.51 -6.15 -0.92
N PHE A 7 -15.00 -5.02 -0.42
CA PHE A 7 -13.75 -4.44 -0.89
C PHE A 7 -12.76 -4.32 0.25
N ARG A 8 -11.53 -4.78 0.01
CA ARG A 8 -10.39 -4.53 0.88
C ARG A 8 -9.41 -3.63 0.12
N LEU A 9 -9.12 -2.47 0.69
CA LEU A 9 -8.22 -1.48 0.09
C LEU A 9 -6.86 -1.54 0.78
N LEU A 10 -5.80 -1.75 -0.01
CA LEU A 10 -4.44 -1.40 0.38
C LEU A 10 -4.20 0.05 -0.03
N VAL A 11 -3.61 0.85 0.85
CA VAL A 11 -3.06 2.17 0.50
C VAL A 11 -1.58 2.16 0.84
N LEU A 12 -0.74 2.51 -0.13
CA LEU A 12 0.68 2.77 0.06
C LEU A 12 0.90 4.29 -0.01
N GLU A 13 1.44 4.85 1.07
CA GLU A 13 1.84 6.25 1.17
C GLU A 13 3.35 6.32 1.29
N VAL A 14 3.99 7.07 0.40
CA VAL A 14 5.43 7.31 0.41
C VAL A 14 5.64 8.80 0.64
N VAL A 15 6.34 9.10 1.72
CA VAL A 15 6.69 10.46 2.12
C VAL A 15 8.19 10.55 2.34
N THR A 16 8.75 11.74 2.20
CA THR A 16 10.14 12.02 2.56
C THR A 16 10.23 13.36 3.26
N ASP A 17 11.15 13.51 4.19
CA ASP A 17 11.54 14.81 4.71
C ASP A 17 12.36 15.57 3.67
N VAL A 18 12.12 16.87 3.53
CA VAL A 18 13.00 17.78 2.79
C VAL A 18 14.11 18.24 3.74
N PRO A 19 15.40 17.95 3.45
CA PRO A 19 16.50 18.31 4.34
C PRO A 19 16.51 19.80 4.70
N GLU A 20 16.84 20.13 5.95
CA GLU A 20 16.85 21.53 6.43
C GLU A 20 17.90 22.39 5.73
N ASP A 21 18.99 21.79 5.24
CA ASP A 21 20.07 22.45 4.51
C ASP A 21 19.77 22.59 3.00
N SER A 22 18.60 22.12 2.55
CA SER A 22 18.15 22.26 1.17
C SER A 22 17.90 23.72 0.77
N GLN A 23 18.22 24.04 -0.49
CA GLN A 23 17.82 25.31 -1.12
C GLN A 23 16.33 25.33 -1.51
N ASP A 24 15.60 24.21 -1.35
CA ASP A 24 14.17 24.13 -1.61
C ASP A 24 13.40 25.00 -0.59
N PRO A 25 12.40 25.80 -1.03
CA PRO A 25 11.57 26.59 -0.12
C PRO A 25 10.79 25.75 0.89
N ARG A 26 10.62 24.45 0.65
CA ARG A 26 9.94 23.48 1.52
C ARG A 26 10.88 22.79 2.51
N ARG A 27 12.13 23.23 2.67
CA ARG A 27 13.07 22.68 3.67
C ARG A 27 12.43 22.53 5.05
N GLY A 28 12.70 21.40 5.72
CA GLY A 28 12.11 21.05 7.01
C GLY A 28 10.65 20.61 6.96
N GLN A 29 10.06 20.42 5.77
CA GLN A 29 8.70 19.90 5.60
C GLN A 29 8.71 18.46 5.10
N VAL A 30 7.62 17.74 5.37
CA VAL A 30 7.34 16.43 4.76
C VAL A 30 6.77 16.65 3.36
N LEU A 31 7.34 15.96 2.38
CA LEU A 31 6.86 15.92 1.01
C LEU A 31 6.17 14.58 0.74
N GLU A 32 4.92 14.65 0.28
CA GLU A 32 4.20 13.48 -0.25
C GLU A 32 4.71 13.17 -1.66
N LEU A 33 5.33 12.00 -1.82
CA LEU A 33 5.90 11.55 -3.09
C LEU A 33 4.90 10.69 -3.88
N LEU A 34 4.17 9.82 -3.19
CA LEU A 34 3.25 8.88 -3.80
C LEU A 34 2.15 8.51 -2.82
N LYS A 35 0.91 8.47 -3.33
CA LYS A 35 -0.22 7.83 -2.66
C LYS A 35 -0.97 7.00 -3.68
N ILE A 36 -0.99 5.68 -3.48
CA ILE A 36 -1.59 4.73 -4.43
C ILE A 36 -2.38 3.67 -3.67
N GLY A 37 -3.56 3.35 -4.20
CA GLY A 37 -4.45 2.35 -3.64
C GLY A 37 -4.62 1.15 -4.57
N TRP A 38 -4.84 -0.04 -4.01
CA TRP A 38 -5.26 -1.21 -4.75
C TRP A 38 -6.41 -1.93 -4.02
N GLU A 39 -7.48 -2.18 -4.76
CA GLU A 39 -8.68 -2.83 -4.24
C GLU A 39 -8.65 -4.34 -4.53
N ILE A 40 -8.97 -5.13 -3.52
CA ILE A 40 -9.21 -6.57 -3.65
C ILE A 40 -10.69 -6.82 -3.41
N HIS A 41 -11.32 -7.49 -4.38
CA HIS A 41 -12.70 -7.92 -4.29
C HIS A 41 -12.79 -9.23 -3.49
N LEU A 42 -13.73 -9.27 -2.56
CA LEU A 42 -14.04 -10.44 -1.75
C LEU A 42 -15.52 -10.79 -1.95
N GLU A 43 -15.79 -12.00 -2.40
CA GLU A 43 -17.17 -12.47 -2.55
C GLU A 43 -17.57 -13.35 -1.37
N SER A 44 -18.84 -13.25 -0.98
CA SER A 44 -19.42 -14.01 0.12
C SER A 44 -20.89 -14.31 -0.13
N ALA A 45 -21.44 -15.33 0.51
CA ALA A 45 -22.85 -15.68 0.39
C ALA A 45 -23.79 -14.68 1.10
N GLN A 46 -23.25 -13.88 2.03
CA GLN A 46 -24.01 -12.90 2.81
C GLN A 46 -23.15 -11.66 3.12
N ALA A 47 -23.78 -10.54 3.44
CA ALA A 47 -23.05 -9.37 3.90
C ALA A 47 -22.32 -9.67 5.23
N LEU A 48 -21.00 -9.46 5.23
CA LEU A 48 -20.12 -9.57 6.39
C LEU A 48 -19.82 -8.19 6.97
N ARG A 49 -19.58 -8.13 8.28
CA ARG A 49 -19.00 -6.93 8.91
C ARG A 49 -17.51 -6.89 8.65
N TYR A 50 -16.88 -5.71 8.76
CA TYR A 50 -15.44 -5.53 8.54
C TYR A 50 -14.58 -6.53 9.33
N GLN A 51 -14.86 -6.69 10.63
CA GLN A 51 -14.15 -7.62 11.53
C GLN A 51 -14.31 -9.10 11.17
N ASP A 52 -15.34 -9.43 10.38
CA ASP A 52 -15.66 -10.79 9.95
C ASP A 52 -15.19 -11.03 8.50
N LEU A 53 -14.62 -10.02 7.83
CA LEU A 53 -14.06 -10.19 6.49
C LEU A 53 -12.83 -11.09 6.56
N PRO A 54 -12.77 -12.15 5.74
CA PRO A 54 -11.61 -13.01 5.71
C PRO A 54 -10.36 -12.20 5.33
N ASP A 55 -9.22 -12.58 5.91
CA ASP A 55 -7.90 -12.14 5.49
C ASP A 55 -7.14 -13.33 4.88
N PRO A 56 -7.38 -13.64 3.60
CA PRO A 56 -6.76 -14.81 3.00
C PRO A 56 -5.24 -14.61 2.92
N PRO A 57 -4.45 -15.64 3.24
CA PRO A 57 -3.00 -15.55 3.19
C PRO A 57 -2.55 -15.08 1.80
N GLY A 58 -1.68 -14.07 1.78
CA GLY A 58 -1.11 -13.52 0.55
C GLY A 58 -1.95 -12.44 -0.14
N HIS A 59 -3.14 -12.06 0.34
CA HIS A 59 -3.89 -10.94 -0.22
C HIS A 59 -3.11 -9.63 -0.15
N LEU A 60 -2.50 -9.33 1.01
CA LEU A 60 -1.65 -8.15 1.16
C LEU A 60 -0.47 -8.15 0.18
N ARG A 61 0.20 -9.30 0.02
CA ARG A 61 1.30 -9.45 -0.95
C ARG A 61 0.81 -9.20 -2.37
N ARG A 62 -0.33 -9.77 -2.77
CA ARG A 62 -0.91 -9.54 -4.10
C ARG A 62 -1.23 -8.06 -4.36
N ALA A 63 -1.82 -7.37 -3.39
CA ALA A 63 -2.08 -5.93 -3.52
C ALA A 63 -0.78 -5.13 -3.62
N LEU A 64 0.23 -5.43 -2.79
CA LEU A 64 1.54 -4.78 -2.85
C LEU A 64 2.26 -5.03 -4.18
N THR A 65 2.16 -6.25 -4.73
CA THR A 65 2.71 -6.56 -6.05
C THR A 65 2.03 -5.73 -7.15
N ALA A 66 0.70 -5.61 -7.12
CA ALA A 66 0.00 -4.80 -8.13
C ALA A 66 0.35 -3.30 -8.03
N VAL A 67 0.50 -2.78 -6.80
CA VAL A 67 1.03 -1.43 -6.56
C VAL A 67 2.46 -1.32 -7.10
N ALA A 68 3.33 -2.28 -6.79
CA ALA A 68 4.71 -2.29 -7.25
C ALA A 68 4.79 -2.31 -8.78
N ASP A 69 4.01 -3.14 -9.46
CA ASP A 69 3.96 -3.19 -10.92
C ASP A 69 3.61 -1.81 -11.51
N THR A 70 2.59 -1.15 -10.96
CA THR A 70 2.14 0.18 -11.39
C THR A 70 3.22 1.24 -11.18
N VAL A 71 3.81 1.30 -9.98
CA VAL A 71 4.83 2.29 -9.62
C VAL A 71 6.12 2.06 -10.40
N ASN A 72 6.55 0.80 -10.54
CA ASN A 72 7.77 0.44 -11.26
C ASN A 72 7.63 0.72 -12.75
N ASP A 73 6.47 0.48 -13.35
CA ASP A 73 6.20 0.87 -14.74
C ASP A 73 6.25 2.39 -14.92
N LEU A 74 5.64 3.17 -14.01
CA LEU A 74 5.72 4.63 -14.05
C LEU A 74 7.16 5.13 -13.92
N ALA A 75 7.93 4.58 -12.97
CA ALA A 75 9.34 4.92 -12.76
C ALA A 75 10.17 4.67 -14.03
N ARG A 76 10.01 3.50 -14.65
CA ARG A 76 10.71 3.15 -15.90
C ARG A 76 10.37 4.10 -17.04
N ARG A 77 9.10 4.47 -17.21
CA ARG A 77 8.66 5.44 -18.24
C ARG A 77 9.27 6.83 -18.03
N ALA A 78 9.51 7.20 -16.77
CA ALA A 78 10.18 8.44 -16.40
C ALA A 78 11.72 8.34 -16.43
N GLY A 79 12.30 7.20 -16.81
CA GLY A 79 13.74 6.99 -16.90
C GLY A 79 14.43 6.67 -15.57
N TYR A 80 13.68 6.32 -14.53
CA TYR A 80 14.20 5.90 -13.23
C TYR A 80 14.29 4.38 -13.11
N GLU A 81 15.12 3.92 -12.17
CA GLU A 81 15.10 2.52 -11.73
C GLU A 81 13.79 2.20 -11.00
N ALA A 82 13.38 0.93 -11.05
CA ALA A 82 12.16 0.44 -10.41
C ALA A 82 12.32 0.43 -8.88
N PRO A 83 11.59 1.27 -8.12
CA PRO A 83 11.85 1.45 -6.69
C PRO A 83 11.27 0.36 -5.80
N LEU A 84 10.25 -0.39 -6.25
CA LEU A 84 9.55 -1.39 -5.45
C LEU A 84 9.95 -2.80 -5.89
N GLY A 85 11.18 -3.21 -5.53
CA GLY A 85 11.70 -4.56 -5.75
C GLY A 85 11.17 -5.58 -4.73
N PRO A 86 11.49 -6.89 -4.91
CA PRO A 86 11.05 -7.96 -4.02
C PRO A 86 11.40 -7.72 -2.54
N ASP A 87 12.63 -7.29 -2.24
CA ASP A 87 13.09 -7.04 -0.87
C ASP A 87 12.32 -5.91 -0.18
N VAL A 88 11.94 -4.89 -0.95
CA VAL A 88 11.11 -3.77 -0.46
C VAL A 88 9.69 -4.26 -0.17
N ILE A 89 9.12 -5.10 -1.04
CA ILE A 89 7.80 -5.71 -0.80
C ILE A 89 7.82 -6.56 0.47
N ASP A 90 8.86 -7.37 0.67
CA ASP A 90 9.01 -8.20 1.86
C ASP A 90 9.12 -7.34 3.12
N SER A 91 9.91 -6.27 3.08
CA SER A 91 10.03 -5.30 4.18
C SER A 91 8.69 -4.62 4.50
N LEU A 92 7.91 -4.25 3.47
CA LEU A 92 6.58 -3.65 3.65
C LEU A 92 5.57 -4.65 4.23
N LEU A 93 5.67 -5.93 3.89
CA LEU A 93 4.83 -6.98 4.47
C LEU A 93 5.13 -7.18 5.95
N GLU A 94 6.41 -7.18 6.33
CA GLU A 94 6.83 -7.23 7.72
C GLU A 94 6.30 -6.02 8.50
N ALA A 95 6.48 -4.80 7.97
CA ALA A 95 5.96 -3.58 8.61
C ALA A 95 4.43 -3.56 8.71
N GLY A 96 3.72 -3.94 7.64
CA GLY A 96 2.27 -3.97 7.58
C GLY A 96 1.63 -4.96 8.57
N SER A 97 2.32 -6.06 8.85
CA SER A 97 1.90 -7.05 9.86
C SER A 97 2.00 -6.53 11.30
N GLN A 98 2.85 -5.53 11.56
CA GLN A 98 2.96 -4.87 12.87
C GLN A 98 1.91 -3.77 13.05
N ALA A 99 1.52 -3.08 11.95
CA ALA A 99 0.55 -1.99 11.99
C ALA A 99 -0.88 -2.45 12.28
N THR A 100 -1.23 -3.70 11.93
CA THR A 100 -2.55 -4.30 12.23
C THR A 100 -2.75 -4.63 13.72
N VAL A 101 -1.70 -4.53 14.57
CA VAL A 101 -1.72 -4.86 16.00
C VAL A 101 -1.88 -3.62 16.90
N SER A 102 -2.20 -2.43 16.36
CA SER A 102 -2.54 -1.26 17.19
C SER A 102 -4.05 -1.05 17.29
N PRO A 103 -4.74 -1.64 18.30
CA PRO A 103 -6.01 -1.09 18.75
C PRO A 103 -5.72 0.09 19.68
N GLY A 104 -6.20 1.28 19.32
CA GLY A 104 -6.50 2.41 20.21
C GLY A 104 -5.46 2.81 21.25
N SER A 105 -4.77 3.93 21.02
CA SER A 105 -4.47 4.87 22.11
C SER A 105 -5.67 5.77 22.37
#